data_AF-J6H7H1-F1
#
_entry.id   AF-J6H7H1-F1
#
_cell.length_a   1.000
_cell.length_b   1.000
_cell.length_c   1.000
_cell.angle_alpha   90.00
_cell.angle_beta   90.00
_cell.angle_gamma   90.00
#
_symmetry.space_group_name_H-M   'P 1'
#
loop_
_entity.id
_entity.type
_entity.pdbx_description
1 polymer ?
#
loop_
_entity_poly.entity_id
_entity_poly.type
_entity_poly.pdbx_seq_one_letter_code
_entity_poly.pdbx_strand_id
1 'polypeptide(L)'
;MELLNLVNNFKEKFNIDDISKLKDKFLDIVLNNDIAAYDIYLKLIENDLKTDYLQKVFQYYEADRTEKMQDYTPTCLAETLSILTQNEKGSWVYDCCSGSGALTIQKWSTDNSLKFVCEELDTNVIPFLLFNLAVRNITAYVVNKNILTGDIVKVYQTVSDEKYSSVKEIEKDIVFPKCETAISNPPYNIPFEFNNDIYKFGVPPESNANYGFIQICLDKAENKSALILPNGVLTTENKEEKEIRKALVEGGFIESVIMCPDRMFESTSIPVCIMLLNKAKTDKSIEFIDMRQQYKEETRLQNGQYGGSSHTKRTYEKRVKVFTDEHIKLIRDSIREKKSIQGLCKYADIEDIRKNEYVLAAGRYIETKEQETERRPYKDIVNDLNRVIKQRNLCKLTINESLAKNIGIDVELFKSEKEKSKEIVDNFKKMLKSLGLTQDIEKSDYISFSKNKNEFKFENNSKEDISHILMIIMQHWQSMIYFLNLEENRYLTELRDVLLPDLMSGKVDLENTNI
;
A
#
# COMPACT_ATOMS: atom_id res chain seq x y z
N MET A 1 -8.70 17.44 13.72
CA MET A 1 -7.77 18.55 14.00
C MET A 1 -6.51 18.39 13.14
N GLU A 2 -5.99 19.47 12.55
CA GLU A 2 -4.72 19.44 11.80
C GLU A 2 -3.53 19.26 12.78
N LEU A 3 -2.48 18.54 12.36
CA LEU A 3 -1.34 18.19 13.21
C LEU A 3 -0.66 19.42 13.84
N LEU A 4 -0.42 20.48 13.06
CA LEU A 4 0.26 21.68 13.56
C LEU A 4 -0.57 22.38 14.67
N ASN A 5 -1.89 22.46 14.46
CA ASN A 5 -2.79 23.02 15.46
C ASN A 5 -2.82 22.14 16.73
N LEU A 6 -2.89 20.81 16.57
CA LEU A 6 -2.84 19.87 17.68
C LEU A 6 -1.56 20.02 18.51
N VAL A 7 -0.40 20.12 17.85
CA VAL A 7 0.91 20.29 18.49
C VAL A 7 0.99 21.62 19.25
N ASN A 8 0.57 22.72 18.62
CA ASN A 8 0.57 24.04 19.27
C ASN A 8 -0.34 24.05 20.51
N ASN A 9 -1.52 23.43 20.41
CA ASN A 9 -2.43 23.28 21.53
C ASN A 9 -1.81 22.44 22.65
N PHE A 10 -1.12 21.33 22.33
CA PHE A 10 -0.42 20.53 23.34
C PHE A 10 0.70 21.32 24.03
N LYS A 11 1.49 22.07 23.27
CA LYS A 11 2.53 22.95 23.84
C LYS A 11 1.95 23.95 24.83
N GLU A 12 0.90 24.67 24.43
CA GLU A 12 0.24 25.66 25.27
C GLU A 12 -0.41 25.01 26.50
N LYS A 13 -1.23 23.97 26.31
CA LYS A 13 -2.06 23.40 27.38
C LYS A 13 -1.29 22.54 28.38
N PHE A 14 -0.23 21.87 27.96
CA PHE A 14 0.63 21.09 28.85
C PHE A 14 1.88 21.85 29.31
N ASN A 15 1.98 23.14 28.96
CA ASN A 15 3.08 24.04 29.33
C ASN A 15 4.46 23.47 28.98
N ILE A 16 4.61 23.02 27.73
CA ILE A 16 5.88 22.55 27.17
C ILE A 16 6.32 23.46 26.03
N ASP A 17 7.60 23.82 26.02
CA ASP A 17 8.27 24.63 25.00
C ASP A 17 8.63 23.81 23.75
N ASP A 18 9.01 22.55 23.95
CA ASP A 18 9.33 21.59 22.90
C ASP A 18 8.44 20.35 22.96
N ILE A 19 8.01 19.87 21.78
CA ILE A 19 7.15 18.69 21.65
C ILE A 19 7.88 17.41 22.06
N SER A 20 9.22 17.39 21.98
CA SER A 20 10.06 16.28 22.47
C SER A 20 9.87 15.99 23.96
N LYS A 21 9.46 16.99 24.76
CA LYS A 21 9.17 16.86 26.20
C LYS A 21 7.79 16.28 26.49
N LEU A 22 6.94 16.10 25.48
CA LEU A 22 5.57 15.63 25.66
C LEU A 22 5.52 14.22 26.28
N LYS A 23 6.46 13.35 25.91
CA LYS A 23 6.53 11.98 26.46
C LYS A 23 6.78 11.97 27.96
N ASP A 24 7.74 12.76 28.44
CA ASP A 24 8.07 12.85 29.85
C ASP A 24 6.91 13.50 30.62
N LYS A 25 6.28 14.52 30.01
CA LYS A 25 5.12 15.18 30.60
C LYS A 25 3.92 14.24 30.72
N PHE A 26 3.64 13.41 29.72
CA PHE A 26 2.57 12.41 29.79
C PHE A 26 2.87 11.31 30.79
N LEU A 27 4.12 10.87 30.89
CA LEU A 27 4.52 9.89 31.91
C LEU A 27 4.30 10.44 33.32
N ASP A 28 4.69 11.69 33.57
CA ASP A 28 4.45 12.40 34.83
C ASP A 28 2.94 12.51 35.15
N ILE A 29 2.13 12.90 34.15
CA ILE A 29 0.67 13.00 34.31
C ILE A 29 0.05 11.65 34.71
N VAL A 30 0.41 10.57 34.01
CA VAL A 30 -0.21 9.26 34.27
C VAL A 30 0.21 8.65 35.60
N LEU A 31 1.48 8.79 35.99
CA LEU A 31 1.98 8.23 37.26
C LEU A 31 1.46 9.00 38.48
N ASN A 32 1.16 10.30 38.33
CA ASN A 32 0.56 11.11 39.39
C ASN A 32 -0.97 11.16 39.34
N ASN A 33 -1.60 10.50 38.36
CA ASN A 33 -3.04 10.54 38.11
C ASN A 33 -3.60 11.97 38.04
N ASP A 34 -2.97 12.85 37.24
CA ASP A 34 -3.38 14.26 37.09
C ASP A 34 -4.69 14.37 36.30
N ILE A 35 -5.81 14.33 37.04
CA ILE A 35 -7.18 14.43 36.53
C ILE A 35 -7.40 15.72 35.72
N ALA A 36 -6.78 16.83 36.12
CA ALA A 36 -6.95 18.11 35.44
C ALA A 36 -6.33 18.08 34.04
N ALA A 37 -5.17 17.43 33.90
CA ALA A 37 -4.53 17.23 32.60
C ALA A 37 -5.38 16.37 31.66
N TYR A 38 -6.04 15.32 32.16
CA TYR A 38 -6.98 14.52 31.36
C TYR A 38 -8.20 15.34 30.92
N ASP A 39 -8.78 16.15 31.80
CA ASP A 39 -9.91 17.04 31.45
C ASP A 39 -9.52 18.07 30.39
N ILE A 40 -8.30 18.61 30.46
CA ILE A 40 -7.75 19.52 29.47
C ILE A 40 -7.61 18.81 28.12
N TYR A 41 -7.08 17.58 28.11
CA TYR A 41 -6.98 16.77 26.90
C TYR A 41 -8.36 16.52 26.29
N LEU A 42 -9.34 16.04 27.07
CA LEU A 42 -10.69 15.76 26.57
C LEU A 42 -11.35 16.99 25.95
N LYS A 43 -11.15 18.17 26.54
CA LYS A 43 -11.65 19.43 25.95
C LYS A 43 -10.99 19.73 24.61
N LEU A 44 -9.68 19.52 24.48
CA LEU A 44 -8.94 19.74 23.23
C LEU A 44 -9.42 18.82 22.10
N ILE A 45 -9.74 17.58 22.41
CA ILE A 45 -10.20 16.59 21.43
C ILE A 45 -11.74 16.52 21.32
N GLU A 46 -12.46 17.49 21.89
CA GLU A 46 -13.93 17.57 21.85
C GLU A 46 -14.63 16.29 22.38
N ASN A 47 -14.01 15.61 23.34
CA ASN A 47 -14.43 14.30 23.88
C ASN A 47 -14.47 13.14 22.86
N ASP A 48 -13.78 13.25 21.72
CA ASP A 48 -13.64 12.14 20.77
C ASP A 48 -12.65 11.08 21.29
N LEU A 49 -13.17 10.13 22.05
CA LEU A 49 -12.40 9.00 22.57
C LEU A 49 -12.15 7.89 21.53
N LYS A 50 -12.76 7.93 20.33
CA LYS A 50 -12.58 6.90 19.32
C LYS A 50 -11.32 7.11 18.49
N THR A 51 -10.87 8.35 18.36
CA THR A 51 -9.66 8.69 17.58
C THR A 51 -8.41 8.67 18.45
N ASP A 52 -7.33 8.06 17.98
CA ASP A 52 -6.00 8.23 18.57
C ASP A 52 -5.33 9.51 18.02
N TYR A 53 -5.55 10.63 18.70
CA TYR A 53 -4.92 11.91 18.35
C TYR A 53 -3.42 11.91 18.64
N LEU A 54 -2.95 11.09 19.57
CA LEU A 54 -1.54 11.04 19.96
C LEU A 54 -0.70 10.32 18.90
N GLN A 55 -1.29 9.37 18.19
CA GLN A 55 -0.62 8.62 17.11
C GLN A 55 0.04 9.53 16.09
N LYS A 56 -0.66 10.56 15.60
CA LYS A 56 -0.11 11.48 14.57
C LYS A 56 1.02 12.35 15.10
N VAL A 57 1.01 12.69 16.39
CA VAL A 57 2.10 13.43 17.04
C VAL A 57 3.32 12.53 17.17
N PHE A 58 3.15 11.33 17.75
CA PHE A 58 4.24 10.37 17.88
C PHE A 58 4.85 10.03 16.51
N GLN A 59 4.01 9.69 15.52
CA GLN A 59 4.44 9.29 14.18
C GLN A 59 5.26 10.36 13.45
N TYR A 60 4.98 11.64 13.71
CA TYR A 60 5.67 12.74 13.06
C TYR A 60 6.95 13.16 13.78
N TYR A 61 6.96 13.17 15.11
CA TYR A 61 8.05 13.75 15.89
C TYR A 61 8.97 12.73 16.58
N GLU A 62 8.48 11.54 16.92
CA GLU A 62 9.21 10.58 17.77
C GLU A 62 9.40 9.19 17.13
N ALA A 63 8.62 8.84 16.10
CA ALA A 63 8.64 7.49 15.55
C ALA A 63 9.94 7.17 14.78
N ASP A 64 10.49 6.00 15.07
CA ASP A 64 11.66 5.46 14.38
C ASP A 64 11.24 4.59 13.19
N ARG A 65 11.36 5.16 11.99
CA ARG A 65 10.99 4.49 10.73
C ARG A 65 12.15 3.75 10.09
N THR A 66 13.37 3.93 10.59
CA THR A 66 14.57 3.35 9.99
C THR A 66 14.88 2.00 10.62
N GLU A 67 14.93 1.95 11.95
CA GLU A 67 15.32 0.74 12.68
C GLU A 67 14.09 -0.04 13.15
N LYS A 68 13.08 0.65 13.66
CA LYS A 68 11.87 0.01 14.23
C LYS A 68 10.71 -0.14 13.25
N MET A 69 10.84 0.43 12.05
CA MET A 69 9.85 0.40 10.97
C MET A 69 8.42 0.75 11.43
N GLN A 70 8.28 1.68 12.37
CA GLN A 70 6.99 2.05 12.93
C GLN A 70 6.10 2.72 11.88
N ASP A 71 4.91 2.18 11.67
CA ASP A 71 3.90 2.79 10.79
C ASP A 71 2.54 2.95 11.48
N TYR A 72 1.75 3.88 10.94
CA TYR A 72 0.42 4.19 11.39
C TYR A 72 -0.57 3.13 10.93
N THR A 73 -1.25 2.48 11.88
CA THR A 73 -2.38 1.60 11.56
C THR A 73 -3.60 2.42 11.13
N PRO A 74 -4.09 2.26 9.88
CA PRO A 74 -5.32 2.92 9.43
C PRO A 74 -6.53 2.52 10.27
N THR A 75 -7.35 3.50 10.66
CA THR A 75 -8.57 3.28 11.46
C THR A 75 -9.47 2.20 10.86
N CYS A 76 -9.71 2.23 9.55
CA CYS A 76 -10.56 1.23 8.89
C CYS A 76 -10.02 -0.20 8.99
N LEU A 77 -8.69 -0.41 9.02
CA LEU A 77 -8.10 -1.73 9.25
C LEU A 77 -8.23 -2.13 10.72
N ALA A 78 -8.03 -1.20 11.64
CA ALA A 78 -8.21 -1.43 13.07
C ALA A 78 -9.67 -1.79 13.43
N GLU A 79 -10.65 -1.11 12.83
CA GLU A 79 -12.08 -1.44 12.92
C GLU A 79 -12.38 -2.83 12.34
N THR A 80 -11.76 -3.18 11.21
CA THR A 80 -11.89 -4.52 10.60
C THR A 80 -11.41 -5.60 11.56
N LEU A 81 -10.22 -5.45 12.13
CA LEU A 81 -9.67 -6.40 13.13
C LEU A 81 -10.60 -6.50 14.35
N SER A 82 -11.11 -5.37 14.85
CA SER A 82 -12.02 -5.30 15.98
C SER A 82 -13.31 -6.11 15.74
N ILE A 83 -13.93 -5.93 14.57
CA ILE A 83 -15.15 -6.63 14.14
C ILE A 83 -14.91 -8.13 13.93
N LEU A 84 -13.77 -8.51 13.35
CA LEU A 84 -13.45 -9.92 13.08
C LEU A 84 -13.11 -10.72 14.35
N THR A 85 -12.71 -10.02 15.42
CA THR A 85 -12.32 -10.62 16.71
C THR A 85 -13.34 -10.36 17.81
N GLN A 86 -14.62 -10.11 17.49
CA GLN A 86 -15.64 -9.87 18.52
C GLN A 86 -15.65 -10.96 19.59
N ASN A 87 -15.81 -10.54 20.83
CA ASN A 87 -15.66 -11.35 22.03
C ASN A 87 -16.74 -11.00 23.07
N GLU A 88 -16.81 -11.80 24.13
CA GLU A 88 -17.73 -11.53 25.24
C GLU A 88 -17.37 -10.23 25.98
N LYS A 89 -18.37 -9.64 26.63
CA LYS A 89 -18.19 -8.40 27.39
C LYS A 89 -17.22 -8.61 28.55
N GLY A 90 -16.32 -7.66 28.76
CA GLY A 90 -15.38 -7.68 29.88
C GLY A 90 -14.18 -8.63 29.71
N SER A 91 -14.07 -9.32 28.58
CA SER A 91 -12.94 -10.22 28.31
C SER A 91 -11.62 -9.48 28.13
N TRP A 92 -10.53 -10.22 28.28
CA TRP A 92 -9.18 -9.73 28.02
C TRP A 92 -8.80 -9.90 26.54
N VAL A 93 -8.17 -8.88 25.97
CA VAL A 93 -7.64 -8.85 24.61
C VAL A 93 -6.13 -8.64 24.66
N TYR A 94 -5.39 -9.39 23.85
CA TYR A 94 -3.95 -9.22 23.71
C TYR A 94 -3.63 -8.33 22.51
N ASP A 95 -2.87 -7.25 22.71
CA ASP A 95 -2.35 -6.39 21.64
C ASP A 95 -0.83 -6.55 21.60
N CYS A 96 -0.34 -7.28 20.58
CA CYS A 96 1.03 -7.79 20.54
C CYS A 96 2.08 -6.71 20.23
N CYS A 97 1.71 -5.70 19.45
CA CYS A 97 2.59 -4.60 19.03
C CYS A 97 1.77 -3.31 19.12
N SER A 98 1.47 -2.92 20.36
CA SER A 98 0.39 -1.99 20.66
C SER A 98 0.64 -0.56 20.22
N GLY A 99 1.90 -0.12 20.08
CA GLY A 99 2.24 1.24 19.71
C GLY A 99 1.63 2.24 20.68
N SER A 100 0.97 3.28 20.16
CA SER A 100 0.18 4.23 20.95
C SER A 100 -1.20 3.71 21.37
N GLY A 101 -1.58 2.49 20.96
CA GLY A 101 -2.85 1.85 21.28
C GLY A 101 -3.92 1.98 20.21
N ALA A 102 -3.59 2.30 18.95
CA ALA A 102 -4.59 2.52 17.91
C ALA A 102 -5.55 1.32 17.69
N LEU A 103 -5.00 0.09 17.66
CA LEU A 103 -5.79 -1.15 17.59
C LEU A 103 -6.62 -1.35 18.87
N THR A 104 -5.99 -1.19 20.03
CA THR A 104 -6.64 -1.26 21.34
C THR A 104 -7.82 -0.28 21.46
N ILE A 105 -7.68 0.97 21.01
CA ILE A 105 -8.74 1.99 21.04
C ILE A 105 -9.91 1.61 20.14
N GLN A 106 -9.66 1.14 18.92
CA GLN A 106 -10.76 0.68 18.03
C GLN A 106 -11.45 -0.56 18.59
N LYS A 107 -10.69 -1.45 19.23
CA LYS A 107 -11.25 -2.62 19.90
C LYS A 107 -12.15 -2.22 21.06
N TRP A 108 -11.64 -1.39 21.97
CA TRP A 108 -12.38 -0.82 23.08
C TRP A 108 -13.61 -0.01 22.64
N SER A 109 -13.54 0.70 21.51
CA SER A 109 -14.67 1.49 20.99
C SER A 109 -15.87 0.63 20.56
N THR A 110 -15.69 -0.68 20.37
CA THR A 110 -16.80 -1.62 20.13
C THR A 110 -17.43 -2.15 21.41
N ASP A 111 -16.66 -2.19 22.50
CA ASP A 111 -17.11 -2.56 23.83
C ASP A 111 -16.18 -1.97 24.90
N ASN A 112 -16.67 -0.95 25.60
CA ASN A 112 -15.87 -0.20 26.57
C ASN A 112 -15.55 -1.00 27.84
N SER A 113 -16.12 -2.21 28.01
CA SER A 113 -15.84 -3.09 29.15
C SER A 113 -14.58 -3.93 28.98
N LEU A 114 -14.01 -3.99 27.76
CA LEU A 114 -12.84 -4.81 27.46
C LEU A 114 -11.59 -4.39 28.23
N LYS A 115 -10.75 -5.39 28.51
CA LYS A 115 -9.48 -5.25 29.22
C LYS A 115 -8.35 -5.70 28.32
N PHE A 116 -7.14 -5.18 28.53
CA PHE A 116 -6.07 -5.38 27.57
C PHE A 116 -4.76 -5.84 28.19
N VAL A 117 -4.03 -6.71 27.49
CA VAL A 117 -2.61 -6.94 27.71
C VAL A 117 -1.91 -6.39 26.47
N CYS A 118 -1.25 -5.24 26.62
CA CYS A 118 -0.55 -4.54 25.56
C CYS A 118 0.94 -4.76 25.71
N GLU A 119 1.60 -5.22 24.65
CA GLU A 119 3.06 -5.34 24.60
C GLU A 119 3.62 -4.34 23.60
N GLU A 120 4.77 -3.77 23.94
CA GLU A 120 5.43 -2.76 23.12
C GLU A 120 6.94 -2.75 23.37
N LEU A 121 7.72 -2.68 22.29
CA LEU A 121 9.17 -2.67 22.33
C LEU A 121 9.70 -1.28 22.67
N ASP A 122 9.15 -0.24 22.06
CA ASP A 122 9.68 1.11 22.13
C ASP A 122 9.28 1.83 23.43
N THR A 123 10.24 1.99 24.34
CA THR A 123 10.04 2.76 25.57
C THR A 123 9.52 4.18 25.30
N ASN A 124 9.82 4.80 24.15
CA ASN A 124 9.39 6.16 23.85
C ASN A 124 7.88 6.28 23.59
N VAL A 125 7.20 5.22 23.13
CA VAL A 125 5.75 5.25 22.88
C VAL A 125 4.92 4.90 24.11
N ILE A 126 5.53 4.22 25.09
CA ILE A 126 4.86 3.80 26.34
C ILE A 126 4.11 4.93 27.05
N PRO A 127 4.66 6.16 27.21
CA PRO A 127 3.90 7.26 27.83
C PRO A 127 2.62 7.63 27.07
N PHE A 128 2.65 7.59 25.73
CA PHE A 128 1.49 7.87 24.90
C PHE A 128 0.43 6.77 25.02
N LEU A 129 0.86 5.50 25.02
CA LEU A 129 -0.02 4.35 25.25
C LEU A 129 -0.70 4.43 26.62
N LEU A 130 0.08 4.63 27.69
CA LEU A 130 -0.44 4.75 29.06
C LEU A 130 -1.44 5.91 29.17
N PHE A 131 -1.12 7.06 28.57
CA PHE A 131 -2.03 8.21 28.56
C PHE A 131 -3.33 7.88 27.82
N ASN A 132 -3.24 7.26 26.64
CA ASN A 132 -4.40 6.85 25.85
C ASN A 132 -5.31 5.86 26.59
N LEU A 133 -4.73 4.93 27.35
CA LEU A 133 -5.48 3.97 28.18
C LEU A 133 -6.12 4.66 29.39
N ALA A 134 -5.37 5.52 30.09
CA ALA A 134 -5.84 6.21 31.29
C ALA A 134 -7.01 7.15 31.02
N VAL A 135 -6.88 8.00 29.98
CA VAL A 135 -7.92 8.98 29.61
C VAL A 135 -9.22 8.33 29.12
N ARG A 136 -9.15 7.05 28.69
CA ARG A 136 -10.31 6.24 28.27
C ARG A 136 -10.85 5.32 29.36
N ASN A 137 -10.29 5.41 30.57
CA ASN A 137 -10.66 4.55 31.70
C ASN A 137 -10.50 3.04 31.42
N ILE A 138 -9.49 2.66 30.63
CA ILE A 138 -9.23 1.28 30.25
C ILE A 138 -8.42 0.57 31.33
N THR A 139 -8.84 -0.64 31.72
CA THR A 139 -8.04 -1.56 32.55
C THR A 139 -7.11 -2.38 31.66
N ALA A 140 -5.81 -2.32 31.91
CA ALA A 140 -4.82 -2.99 31.09
C ALA A 140 -3.53 -3.32 31.85
N TYR A 141 -2.77 -4.26 31.31
CA TYR A 141 -1.34 -4.42 31.58
C TYR A 141 -0.57 -3.90 30.36
N VAL A 142 0.42 -3.04 30.58
CA VAL A 142 1.32 -2.55 29.54
C VAL A 142 2.72 -3.07 29.84
N VAL A 143 3.22 -3.93 28.95
CA VAL A 143 4.51 -4.60 29.10
C VAL A 143 5.48 -3.99 28.09
N ASN A 144 6.43 -3.20 28.58
CA ASN A 144 7.54 -2.74 27.74
C ASN A 144 8.55 -3.89 27.64
N LYS A 145 8.53 -4.61 26.53
CA LYS A 145 9.35 -5.79 26.32
C LYS A 145 9.71 -5.98 24.86
N ASN A 146 10.79 -6.71 24.64
CA ASN A 146 11.03 -7.34 23.37
C ASN A 146 10.16 -8.59 23.24
N ILE A 147 9.17 -8.55 22.35
CA ILE A 147 8.17 -9.60 22.21
C ILE A 147 8.79 -10.92 21.75
N LEU A 148 9.80 -10.84 20.90
CA LEU A 148 10.38 -11.99 20.21
C LEU A 148 11.51 -12.66 21.04
N THR A 149 12.22 -11.95 21.94
CA THR A 149 13.14 -12.57 22.94
C THR A 149 12.46 -12.88 24.27
N GLY A 150 11.44 -12.08 24.65
CA GLY A 150 10.80 -12.11 25.95
C GLY A 150 11.40 -11.14 26.98
N ASP A 151 12.41 -10.36 26.62
CA ASP A 151 13.09 -9.47 27.58
C ASP A 151 12.21 -8.31 28.03
N ILE A 152 11.87 -8.28 29.31
CA ILE A 152 11.00 -7.26 29.91
C ILE A 152 11.83 -6.11 30.49
N VAL A 153 11.59 -4.89 30.00
CA VAL A 153 12.18 -3.66 30.51
C VAL A 153 11.38 -3.14 31.70
N LYS A 154 10.06 -2.95 31.54
CA LYS A 154 9.14 -2.44 32.58
C LYS A 154 7.73 -2.99 32.39
N VAL A 155 6.95 -3.02 33.47
CA VAL A 155 5.53 -3.39 33.45
C VAL A 155 4.73 -2.31 34.17
N TYR A 156 3.61 -1.93 33.57
CA TYR A 156 2.64 -1.02 34.15
C TYR A 156 1.26 -1.68 34.20
N GLN A 157 0.46 -1.30 35.17
CA GLN A 157 -0.96 -1.65 35.23
C GLN A 157 -1.79 -0.38 35.24
N THR A 158 -2.80 -0.35 34.38
CA THR A 158 -3.89 0.62 34.44
C THR A 158 -5.12 -0.04 35.07
N VAL A 159 -5.75 0.62 36.03
CA VAL A 159 -6.97 0.14 36.69
C VAL A 159 -8.06 1.18 36.54
N SER A 160 -9.16 0.81 35.90
CA SER A 160 -10.31 1.70 35.72
C SER A 160 -10.86 2.17 37.07
N ASP A 161 -11.22 3.45 37.13
CA ASP A 161 -11.83 4.10 38.29
C ASP A 161 -13.16 4.79 37.87
N GLU A 162 -13.62 5.80 38.59
CA GLU A 162 -14.85 6.54 38.26
C GLU A 162 -14.82 7.19 36.87
N LYS A 163 -13.68 7.77 36.46
CA LYS A 163 -13.56 8.53 35.21
C LYS A 163 -12.31 8.24 34.38
N TYR A 164 -11.16 8.08 35.04
CA TYR A 164 -9.87 7.82 34.40
C TYR A 164 -9.18 6.66 35.10
N SER A 165 -8.40 5.87 34.37
CA SER A 165 -7.67 4.78 35.03
C SER A 165 -6.50 5.33 35.82
N SER A 166 -6.29 4.80 37.02
CA SER A 166 -5.03 4.96 37.74
C SER A 166 -3.93 4.15 37.04
N VAL A 167 -2.70 4.66 37.04
CA VAL A 167 -1.54 3.98 36.44
C VAL A 167 -0.45 3.78 37.48
N LYS A 168 0.12 2.58 37.53
CA LYS A 168 1.27 2.27 38.39
C LYS A 168 2.28 1.39 37.66
N GLU A 169 3.56 1.66 37.88
CA GLU A 169 4.63 0.70 37.59
C GLU A 169 4.54 -0.45 38.60
N ILE A 170 4.66 -1.69 38.13
CA ILE A 170 4.56 -2.90 38.95
C ILE A 170 5.76 -3.82 38.70
N GLU A 171 5.92 -4.83 39.55
CA GLU A 171 6.97 -5.82 39.39
C GLU A 171 6.80 -6.63 38.10
N LYS A 172 7.93 -7.14 37.57
CA LYS A 172 7.95 -7.86 36.28
C LYS A 172 7.41 -9.29 36.39
N ASP A 173 7.44 -9.88 37.58
CA ASP A 173 7.02 -11.26 37.83
C ASP A 173 5.52 -11.32 38.10
N ILE A 174 4.74 -11.27 37.02
CA ILE A 174 3.27 -11.30 37.08
C ILE A 174 2.74 -12.30 36.06
N VAL A 175 1.76 -13.09 36.51
CA VAL A 175 0.96 -13.92 35.62
C VAL A 175 -0.13 -13.06 34.98
N PHE A 176 0.01 -12.83 33.68
CA PHE A 176 -0.98 -12.11 32.91
C PHE A 176 -2.27 -12.95 32.73
N PRO A 177 -3.44 -12.28 32.63
CA PRO A 177 -4.70 -12.96 32.38
C PRO A 177 -4.69 -13.63 31.00
N LYS A 178 -5.47 -14.70 30.86
CA LYS A 178 -5.75 -15.31 29.55
C LYS A 178 -6.58 -14.35 28.71
N CYS A 179 -6.17 -14.18 27.45
CA CYS A 179 -6.88 -13.33 26.51
C CYS A 179 -7.76 -14.18 25.57
N GLU A 180 -8.99 -13.74 25.37
CA GLU A 180 -9.93 -14.38 24.45
C GLU A 180 -9.48 -14.20 23.00
N THR A 181 -8.99 -13.00 22.68
CA THR A 181 -8.58 -12.64 21.33
C THR A 181 -7.26 -11.88 21.31
N ALA A 182 -6.56 -11.95 20.18
CA ALA A 182 -5.38 -11.14 19.92
C ALA A 182 -5.54 -10.26 18.68
N ILE A 183 -4.96 -9.06 18.70
CA ILE A 183 -4.87 -8.15 17.57
C ILE A 183 -3.43 -7.66 17.43
N SER A 184 -2.98 -7.44 16.19
CA SER A 184 -1.65 -6.87 15.97
C SER A 184 -1.47 -6.24 14.59
N ASN A 185 -0.62 -5.22 14.54
CA ASN A 185 0.02 -4.71 13.35
C ASN A 185 1.55 -4.70 13.62
N PRO A 186 2.22 -5.85 13.52
CA PRO A 186 3.62 -5.96 13.85
C PRO A 186 4.51 -5.21 12.85
N PRO A 187 5.74 -4.83 13.21
CA PRO A 187 6.72 -4.34 12.24
C PRO A 187 7.04 -5.42 11.19
N TYR A 188 7.07 -5.03 9.92
CA TYR A 188 7.16 -5.96 8.81
C TYR A 188 8.60 -6.33 8.47
N ASN A 189 8.88 -7.62 8.27
CA ASN A 189 10.15 -8.12 7.73
C ASN A 189 11.40 -7.67 8.52
N ILE A 190 11.26 -7.50 9.84
CA ILE A 190 12.38 -7.12 10.68
C ILE A 190 13.26 -8.33 11.00
N PRO A 191 14.61 -8.16 11.05
CA PRO A 191 15.51 -9.18 11.53
C PRO A 191 15.43 -9.31 13.06
N PHE A 192 15.76 -10.49 13.59
CA PHE A 192 15.65 -10.77 15.01
C PHE A 192 16.47 -11.97 15.51
N GLU A 193 16.81 -12.01 16.81
CA GLU A 193 17.51 -13.12 17.49
C GLU A 193 16.55 -14.01 18.30
N PHE A 194 16.47 -15.31 18.02
CA PHE A 194 15.41 -16.16 18.59
C PHE A 194 15.65 -16.64 20.01
N ASN A 195 14.54 -16.72 20.75
CA ASN A 195 14.37 -17.68 21.83
C ASN A 195 13.59 -18.90 21.30
N ASN A 196 14.21 -20.08 21.21
CA ASN A 196 13.59 -21.26 20.59
C ASN A 196 12.37 -21.79 21.35
N ASP A 197 12.24 -21.47 22.65
CA ASP A 197 11.24 -22.09 23.52
C ASP A 197 9.81 -21.53 23.32
N ILE A 198 9.64 -20.45 22.55
CA ILE A 198 8.33 -19.78 22.37
C ILE A 198 7.58 -20.21 21.09
N TYR A 199 8.23 -20.88 20.13
CA TYR A 199 7.66 -21.16 18.80
C TYR A 199 7.25 -22.62 18.63
N LYS A 200 5.93 -22.87 18.59
CA LYS A 200 5.36 -24.25 18.54
C LYS A 200 5.44 -24.92 17.18
N PHE A 201 5.48 -24.16 16.09
CA PHE A 201 5.41 -24.67 14.72
C PHE A 201 6.74 -24.58 13.96
N GLY A 202 7.81 -24.24 14.67
CA GLY A 202 9.14 -24.00 14.12
C GLY A 202 9.57 -22.55 14.29
N VAL A 203 10.89 -22.37 14.31
CA VAL A 203 11.53 -21.07 14.44
C VAL A 203 11.55 -20.41 13.05
N PRO A 204 11.02 -19.18 12.88
CA PRO A 204 11.09 -18.47 11.61
C PRO A 204 12.56 -18.10 11.26
N PRO A 205 12.87 -17.62 10.05
CA PRO A 205 14.23 -17.22 9.70
C PRO A 205 14.63 -15.91 10.40
N GLU A 206 15.89 -15.77 10.79
CA GLU A 206 16.41 -14.59 11.54
C GLU A 206 16.23 -13.27 10.78
N SER A 207 16.07 -13.34 9.45
CA SER A 207 15.83 -12.17 8.60
C SER A 207 14.37 -11.72 8.58
N ASN A 208 13.41 -12.50 9.10
CA ASN A 208 11.98 -12.18 9.02
C ASN A 208 11.16 -12.69 10.21
N ALA A 209 10.78 -11.77 11.09
CA ALA A 209 9.98 -12.08 12.28
C ALA A 209 8.46 -12.28 12.05
N ASN A 210 7.94 -12.12 10.82
CA ASN A 210 6.49 -12.13 10.57
C ASN A 210 5.79 -13.39 11.13
N TYR A 211 6.34 -14.57 10.84
CA TYR A 211 5.79 -15.84 11.35
C TYR A 211 6.01 -16.04 12.85
N GLY A 212 6.93 -15.31 13.48
CA GLY A 212 7.08 -15.28 14.93
C GLY A 212 5.87 -14.59 15.57
N PHE A 213 5.49 -13.40 15.08
CA PHE A 213 4.32 -12.68 15.57
C PHE A 213 3.01 -13.44 15.36
N ILE A 214 2.85 -14.13 14.22
CA ILE A 214 1.69 -15.00 13.94
C ILE A 214 1.57 -16.07 15.03
N GLN A 215 2.67 -16.76 15.34
CA GLN A 215 2.69 -17.82 16.34
C GLN A 215 2.43 -17.28 17.76
N ILE A 216 3.01 -16.14 18.13
CA ILE A 216 2.77 -15.50 19.44
C ILE A 216 1.31 -15.09 19.60
N CYS A 217 0.73 -14.43 18.60
CA CYS A 217 -0.68 -14.04 18.64
C CYS A 217 -1.61 -15.25 18.66
N LEU A 218 -1.25 -16.33 17.95
CA LEU A 218 -1.99 -17.60 18.06
C LEU A 218 -1.88 -18.14 19.48
N ASP A 219 -0.70 -18.22 20.07
CA ASP A 219 -0.49 -18.78 21.40
C ASP A 219 -1.27 -18.02 22.48
N LYS A 220 -1.21 -16.68 22.47
CA LYS A 220 -1.77 -15.79 23.49
C LYS A 220 -3.29 -15.64 23.48
N ALA A 221 -3.96 -15.97 22.37
CA ALA A 221 -5.43 -15.92 22.28
C ALA A 221 -6.04 -17.31 22.51
N GLU A 222 -7.12 -17.41 23.26
CA GLU A 222 -7.89 -18.66 23.42
C GLU A 222 -8.77 -18.95 22.20
N ASN A 223 -9.32 -17.92 21.56
CA ASN A 223 -10.27 -18.04 20.44
C ASN A 223 -9.70 -17.52 19.12
N LYS A 224 -9.74 -16.21 18.88
CA LYS A 224 -9.40 -15.60 17.58
C LYS A 224 -8.22 -14.64 17.64
N SER A 225 -7.40 -14.62 16.61
CA SER A 225 -6.33 -13.63 16.46
C SER A 225 -6.39 -12.99 15.09
N ALA A 226 -6.26 -11.67 14.98
CA ALA A 226 -6.24 -10.99 13.69
C ALA A 226 -4.99 -10.11 13.56
N LEU A 227 -4.21 -10.35 12.51
CA LEU A 227 -2.96 -9.65 12.26
C LEU A 227 -3.00 -8.96 10.89
N ILE A 228 -2.48 -7.74 10.81
CA ILE A 228 -2.17 -7.07 9.55
C ILE A 228 -0.72 -7.41 9.18
N LEU A 229 -0.50 -7.97 7.99
CA LEU A 229 0.79 -8.53 7.58
C LEU A 229 1.09 -8.16 6.11
N PRO A 230 2.36 -8.08 5.70
CA PRO A 230 2.69 -7.88 4.29
C PRO A 230 2.26 -9.11 3.48
N ASN A 231 1.76 -8.92 2.24
CA ASN A 231 1.29 -10.02 1.40
C ASN A 231 2.31 -11.14 1.18
N GLY A 232 3.61 -10.86 1.32
CA GLY A 232 4.68 -11.85 1.18
C GLY A 232 4.55 -13.06 2.12
N VAL A 233 3.90 -12.92 3.29
CA VAL A 233 3.68 -14.05 4.21
C VAL A 233 2.83 -15.15 3.55
N LEU A 234 1.98 -14.80 2.58
CA LEU A 234 1.07 -15.73 1.90
C LEU A 234 1.77 -16.60 0.85
N THR A 235 2.93 -16.17 0.34
CA THR A 235 3.57 -16.76 -0.85
C THR A 235 5.07 -17.01 -0.68
N THR A 236 5.66 -16.72 0.48
CA THR A 236 7.10 -16.91 0.72
C THR A 236 7.52 -18.36 0.48
N GLU A 237 8.64 -18.51 -0.23
CA GLU A 237 9.31 -19.80 -0.51
C GLU A 237 10.48 -20.05 0.45
N ASN A 238 10.70 -19.19 1.45
CA ASN A 238 11.62 -19.52 2.54
C ASN A 238 11.14 -20.82 3.22
N LYS A 239 12.07 -21.76 3.43
CA LYS A 239 11.76 -23.11 3.88
C LYS A 239 11.12 -23.12 5.26
N GLU A 240 11.67 -22.36 6.21
CA GLU A 240 11.19 -22.28 7.59
C GLU A 240 9.78 -21.67 7.63
N GLU A 241 9.56 -20.54 6.96
CA GLU A 241 8.24 -19.88 6.88
C GLU A 241 7.19 -20.76 6.18
N LYS A 242 7.59 -21.48 5.12
CA LYS A 242 6.70 -22.39 4.38
C LYS A 242 6.26 -23.57 5.25
N GLU A 243 7.16 -24.15 6.05
CA GLU A 243 6.79 -25.24 6.98
C GLU A 243 5.89 -24.73 8.13
N ILE A 244 6.15 -23.54 8.68
CA ILE A 244 5.27 -22.92 9.67
C ILE A 244 3.87 -22.67 9.07
N ARG A 245 3.80 -22.07 7.87
CA ARG A 245 2.53 -21.83 7.15
C ARG A 245 1.76 -23.13 6.95
N LYS A 246 2.44 -24.17 6.46
CA LYS A 246 1.88 -25.50 6.28
C LYS A 246 1.35 -26.06 7.60
N ALA A 247 2.10 -25.96 8.70
CA ALA A 247 1.67 -26.44 10.01
C ALA A 247 0.43 -25.68 10.53
N LEU A 248 0.33 -24.37 10.29
CA LEU A 248 -0.85 -23.57 10.63
C LEU A 248 -2.09 -23.99 9.85
N VAL A 249 -1.94 -24.23 8.53
CA VAL A 249 -3.02 -24.74 7.66
C VAL A 249 -3.45 -26.15 8.09
N GLU A 250 -2.49 -27.05 8.28
CA GLU A 250 -2.75 -28.44 8.69
C GLU A 250 -3.35 -28.53 10.09
N GLY A 251 -3.03 -27.57 10.97
CA GLY A 251 -3.65 -27.41 12.27
C GLY A 251 -5.08 -26.85 12.21
N GLY A 252 -5.53 -26.34 11.06
CA GLY A 252 -6.83 -25.69 10.92
C GLY A 252 -6.94 -24.32 11.60
N PHE A 253 -5.80 -23.69 11.92
CA PHE A 253 -5.76 -22.46 12.71
C PHE A 253 -6.09 -21.21 11.91
N ILE A 254 -5.95 -21.23 10.58
CA ILE A 254 -6.29 -20.10 9.72
C ILE A 254 -7.76 -20.18 9.36
N GLU A 255 -8.54 -19.16 9.73
CA GLU A 255 -9.96 -19.04 9.39
C GLU A 255 -10.15 -18.29 8.07
N SER A 256 -9.43 -17.18 7.88
CA SER A 256 -9.55 -16.36 6.68
C SER A 256 -8.27 -15.60 6.34
N VAL A 257 -8.07 -15.38 5.04
CA VAL A 257 -7.05 -14.49 4.49
C VAL A 257 -7.74 -13.43 3.64
N ILE A 258 -7.58 -12.16 4.02
CA ILE A 258 -8.18 -11.02 3.32
C ILE A 258 -7.06 -10.22 2.68
N MET A 259 -6.97 -10.21 1.36
CA MET A 259 -6.03 -9.35 0.64
C MET A 259 -6.58 -7.92 0.55
N CYS A 260 -5.86 -6.97 1.12
CA CYS A 260 -6.29 -5.58 1.17
C CYS A 260 -5.81 -4.79 -0.07
N PRO A 261 -6.45 -3.64 -0.37
CA PRO A 261 -5.91 -2.65 -1.31
C PRO A 261 -4.46 -2.27 -1.00
N ASP A 262 -3.72 -1.86 -2.04
CA ASP A 262 -2.44 -1.17 -1.85
C ASP A 262 -2.65 0.24 -1.29
N ARG A 263 -1.59 0.91 -0.82
CA ARG A 263 -1.63 2.32 -0.38
C ARG A 263 -2.71 2.63 0.67
N MET A 264 -3.01 1.68 1.56
CA MET A 264 -3.85 1.94 2.73
C MET A 264 -3.07 2.63 3.85
N PHE A 265 -1.77 2.33 3.95
CA PHE A 265 -0.86 2.97 4.88
C PHE A 265 -0.37 4.29 4.32
N GLU A 266 -0.13 5.26 5.21
CA GLU A 266 0.45 6.52 4.78
C GLU A 266 1.93 6.34 4.44
N SER A 267 2.73 5.68 5.27
CA SER A 267 4.18 5.68 5.07
C SER A 267 4.66 4.68 4.01
N THR A 268 3.83 3.72 3.63
CA THR A 268 4.19 2.67 2.67
C THR A 268 3.10 2.36 1.67
N SER A 269 3.50 2.02 0.44
CA SER A 269 2.61 1.46 -0.58
C SER A 269 2.55 -0.07 -0.54
N ILE A 270 3.26 -0.72 0.40
CA ILE A 270 3.28 -2.17 0.53
C ILE A 270 1.84 -2.69 0.69
N PRO A 271 1.40 -3.61 -0.18
CA PRO A 271 0.09 -4.22 -0.03
C PRO A 271 0.11 -5.21 1.13
N VAL A 272 -0.92 -5.15 1.95
CA VAL A 272 -1.07 -5.97 3.16
C VAL A 272 -2.22 -6.95 3.02
N CYS A 273 -2.23 -7.93 3.91
CA CYS A 273 -3.35 -8.81 4.15
C CYS A 273 -3.75 -8.78 5.62
N ILE A 274 -4.99 -9.14 5.90
CA ILE A 274 -5.44 -9.51 7.25
C ILE A 274 -5.47 -11.04 7.30
N MET A 275 -4.73 -11.62 8.23
CA MET A 275 -4.79 -13.04 8.54
C MET A 275 -5.61 -13.23 9.82
N LEU A 276 -6.75 -13.91 9.70
CA LEU A 276 -7.61 -14.26 10.82
C LEU A 276 -7.33 -15.71 11.22
N LEU A 277 -6.88 -15.89 12.47
CA LEU A 277 -6.66 -17.18 13.11
C LEU A 277 -7.82 -17.49 14.04
N ASN A 278 -8.15 -18.78 14.18
CA ASN A 278 -9.24 -19.25 15.05
C ASN A 278 -8.94 -20.65 15.60
N LYS A 279 -8.71 -20.74 16.91
CA LYS A 279 -8.50 -22.00 17.65
C LYS A 279 -9.79 -22.77 17.91
N ALA A 280 -10.94 -22.09 17.92
CA ALA A 280 -12.24 -22.70 18.17
C ALA A 280 -12.85 -23.34 16.90
N LYS A 281 -12.17 -23.21 15.76
CA LYS A 281 -12.64 -23.72 14.47
C LYS A 281 -12.46 -25.24 14.38
N THR A 282 -13.48 -25.92 13.86
CA THR A 282 -13.52 -27.39 13.76
C THR A 282 -13.12 -27.93 12.39
N ASP A 283 -13.28 -27.14 11.33
CA ASP A 283 -12.86 -27.50 9.98
C ASP A 283 -11.47 -26.91 9.65
N LYS A 284 -10.84 -27.37 8.56
CA LYS A 284 -9.52 -26.89 8.12
C LYS A 284 -9.55 -26.04 6.85
N SER A 285 -10.74 -25.66 6.40
CA SER A 285 -10.94 -24.80 5.24
C SER A 285 -10.57 -23.33 5.51
N ILE A 286 -10.24 -22.57 4.48
CA ILE A 286 -9.89 -21.14 4.63
C ILE A 286 -10.80 -20.32 3.73
N GLU A 287 -11.37 -19.24 4.28
CA GLU A 287 -12.09 -18.23 3.51
C GLU A 287 -11.07 -17.24 2.91
N PHE A 288 -10.94 -17.23 1.59
CA PHE A 288 -10.12 -16.27 0.87
C PHE A 288 -10.98 -15.11 0.39
N ILE A 289 -10.57 -13.87 0.70
CA ILE A 289 -11.28 -12.65 0.30
C ILE A 289 -10.30 -11.70 -0.41
N ASP A 290 -10.63 -11.24 -1.61
CA ASP A 290 -9.87 -10.28 -2.39
C ASP A 290 -10.54 -8.91 -2.40
N MET A 291 -10.08 -8.03 -1.52
CA MET A 291 -10.57 -6.66 -1.40
C MET A 291 -9.72 -5.65 -2.18
N ARG A 292 -8.76 -6.09 -3.01
CA ARG A 292 -7.81 -5.17 -3.69
C ARG A 292 -8.48 -4.11 -4.54
N GLN A 293 -9.64 -4.44 -5.12
CA GLN A 293 -10.46 -3.53 -5.94
C GLN A 293 -11.67 -2.94 -5.19
N GLN A 294 -11.81 -3.21 -3.89
CA GLN A 294 -12.93 -2.78 -3.05
C GLN A 294 -12.44 -1.73 -2.05
N TYR A 295 -12.51 -0.45 -2.44
CA TYR A 295 -12.03 0.65 -1.60
C TYR A 295 -12.69 1.97 -1.98
N LYS A 296 -12.59 2.92 -1.06
CA LYS A 296 -12.79 4.35 -1.33
C LYS A 296 -11.43 5.05 -1.32
N GLU A 297 -11.23 6.02 -2.20
CA GLU A 297 -10.05 6.89 -2.14
C GLU A 297 -10.34 8.10 -1.25
N GLU A 298 -9.41 8.42 -0.35
CA GLU A 298 -9.39 9.64 0.43
C GLU A 298 -8.16 10.46 0.10
N THR A 299 -8.34 11.76 -0.13
CA THR A 299 -7.24 12.71 -0.25
C THR A 299 -6.99 13.34 1.11
N ARG A 300 -5.78 13.14 1.64
CA ARG A 300 -5.31 13.78 2.87
C ARG A 300 -4.30 14.86 2.50
N LEU A 301 -4.53 16.07 3.02
CA LEU A 301 -3.61 17.19 2.86
C LEU A 301 -2.53 17.10 3.94
N GLN A 302 -1.27 17.05 3.53
CA GLN A 302 -0.14 17.12 4.42
C GLN A 302 0.68 18.37 4.08
N ASN A 303 0.64 19.36 4.97
CA ASN A 303 1.56 20.49 4.85
C ASN A 303 2.97 20.00 5.16
N GLY A 304 3.96 20.32 4.32
CA GLY A 304 5.35 20.18 4.70
C GLY A 304 5.60 21.08 5.91
N GLN A 305 6.15 20.53 7.01
CA GLN A 305 6.38 21.31 8.24
C GLN A 305 7.87 21.44 8.57
N TYR A 306 8.76 20.78 7.82
CA TYR A 306 10.21 20.88 7.97
C TYR A 306 10.93 21.05 6.62
N GLY A 307 12.04 21.79 6.66
CA GLY A 307 12.83 22.23 5.50
C GLY A 307 12.90 23.75 5.40
N GLY A 308 13.62 24.28 4.40
CA GLY A 308 13.64 25.73 4.13
C GLY A 308 12.24 26.28 3.78
N SER A 309 12.12 27.60 3.65
CA SER A 309 10.85 28.33 3.41
C SER A 309 10.03 27.82 2.20
N SER A 310 10.64 27.05 1.32
CA SER A 310 10.04 26.38 0.16
C SER A 310 9.34 25.05 0.48
N HIS A 311 9.74 24.34 1.54
CA HIS A 311 9.16 23.07 1.98
C HIS A 311 7.99 23.27 2.94
N THR A 312 8.06 24.30 3.80
CA THR A 312 7.04 24.60 4.82
C THR A 312 5.73 25.19 4.25
N LYS A 313 5.72 25.54 2.96
CA LYS A 313 4.56 26.12 2.25
C LYS A 313 3.91 25.19 1.22
N ARG A 314 4.39 23.95 1.08
CA ARG A 314 3.82 22.98 0.14
C ARG A 314 2.83 22.06 0.84
N THR A 315 1.58 22.09 0.40
CA THR A 315 0.58 21.07 0.74
C THR A 315 0.74 19.91 -0.23
N TYR A 316 1.13 18.76 0.28
CA TYR A 316 1.17 17.52 -0.48
C TYR A 316 -0.21 16.85 -0.38
N GLU A 317 -0.81 16.56 -1.54
CA GLU A 317 -2.00 15.72 -1.62
C GLU A 317 -1.58 14.25 -1.60
N LYS A 318 -1.99 13.53 -0.57
CA LYS A 318 -1.76 12.10 -0.47
C LYS A 318 -3.07 11.37 -0.65
N ARG A 319 -3.13 10.51 -1.66
CA ARG A 319 -4.28 9.61 -1.89
C ARG A 319 -4.03 8.30 -1.16
N VAL A 320 -4.92 7.96 -0.25
CA VAL A 320 -4.91 6.69 0.48
C VAL A 320 -6.20 5.94 0.18
N LYS A 321 -6.12 4.61 0.20
CA LYS A 321 -7.28 3.73 0.04
C LYS A 321 -7.81 3.32 1.41
N VAL A 322 -9.13 3.35 1.58
CA VAL A 322 -9.78 3.02 2.86
C VAL A 322 -10.95 2.07 2.63
N PHE A 323 -11.23 1.25 3.65
CA PHE A 323 -12.50 0.54 3.74
C PHE A 323 -13.59 1.46 4.31
N THR A 324 -14.81 1.27 3.83
CA THR A 324 -16.01 1.88 4.39
C THR A 324 -16.72 0.83 5.25
N ASP A 325 -17.72 1.24 6.03
CA ASP A 325 -18.52 0.32 6.84
C ASP A 325 -19.14 -0.81 5.99
N GLU A 326 -19.54 -0.52 4.75
CA GLU A 326 -20.05 -1.53 3.81
C GLU A 326 -18.97 -2.54 3.41
N HIS A 327 -17.74 -2.09 3.17
CA HIS A 327 -16.62 -2.98 2.87
C HIS A 327 -16.30 -3.88 4.07
N ILE A 328 -16.27 -3.34 5.29
CA ILE A 328 -16.00 -4.13 6.50
C ILE A 328 -17.14 -5.13 6.76
N LYS A 329 -18.39 -4.70 6.55
CA LYS A 329 -19.57 -5.57 6.63
C LYS A 329 -19.50 -6.70 5.59
N LEU A 330 -19.08 -6.40 4.37
CA LEU A 330 -18.91 -7.40 3.31
C LEU A 330 -17.88 -8.46 3.70
N ILE A 331 -16.72 -8.05 4.24
CA ILE A 331 -15.69 -8.98 4.74
C ILE A 331 -16.27 -9.89 5.83
N ARG A 332 -16.90 -9.30 6.85
CA ARG A 332 -17.49 -10.04 7.98
C ARG A 332 -18.56 -11.03 7.52
N ASP A 333 -19.48 -10.59 6.67
CA ASP A 333 -20.61 -11.40 6.22
C ASP A 333 -20.14 -12.51 5.28
N SER A 334 -19.06 -12.30 4.51
CA SER A 334 -18.44 -13.35 3.67
C SER A 334 -17.87 -14.49 4.51
N ILE A 335 -17.16 -14.17 5.60
CA ILE A 335 -16.61 -15.17 6.54
C ILE A 335 -17.74 -15.90 7.28
N ARG A 336 -18.70 -15.13 7.84
CA ARG A 336 -19.77 -15.69 8.68
C ARG A 336 -20.69 -16.63 7.89
N GLU A 337 -21.02 -16.27 6.66
CA GLU A 337 -21.95 -17.03 5.81
C GLU A 337 -21.23 -18.00 4.85
N LYS A 338 -19.88 -18.07 4.88
CA LYS A 338 -19.05 -18.88 3.97
C LYS A 338 -19.40 -18.63 2.50
N LYS A 339 -19.47 -17.35 2.10
CA LYS A 339 -19.93 -16.94 0.77
C LYS A 339 -18.92 -17.37 -0.30
N SER A 340 -19.42 -17.68 -1.49
CA SER A 340 -18.60 -17.83 -2.69
C SER A 340 -19.09 -16.82 -3.73
N ILE A 341 -18.32 -15.75 -3.93
CA ILE A 341 -18.64 -14.66 -4.85
C ILE A 341 -17.49 -14.54 -5.85
N GLN A 342 -17.79 -14.76 -7.14
CA GLN A 342 -16.78 -14.69 -8.21
C GLN A 342 -16.03 -13.36 -8.18
N GLY A 343 -14.69 -13.44 -8.26
CA GLY A 343 -13.81 -12.28 -8.19
C GLY A 343 -13.67 -11.60 -6.82
N LEU A 344 -14.34 -12.10 -5.77
CA LEU A 344 -14.33 -11.47 -4.43
C LEU A 344 -13.97 -12.44 -3.32
N CYS A 345 -14.66 -13.59 -3.19
CA CYS A 345 -14.39 -14.50 -2.10
C CYS A 345 -14.66 -15.96 -2.47
N LYS A 346 -13.91 -16.87 -1.87
CA LYS A 346 -14.11 -18.31 -2.01
C LYS A 346 -13.65 -19.03 -0.76
N TYR A 347 -14.49 -19.95 -0.32
CA TYR A 347 -14.15 -20.92 0.71
C TYR A 347 -13.44 -22.12 0.08
N ALA A 348 -12.17 -22.36 0.44
CA ALA A 348 -11.39 -23.48 -0.08
C ALA A 348 -11.11 -24.51 1.01
N ASP A 349 -11.25 -25.79 0.67
CA ASP A 349 -10.92 -26.89 1.57
C ASP A 349 -9.41 -27.14 1.67
N ILE A 350 -9.02 -28.00 2.60
CA ILE A 350 -7.62 -28.33 2.83
C ILE A 350 -6.97 -29.03 1.63
N GLU A 351 -7.71 -29.80 0.85
CA GLU A 351 -7.17 -30.50 -0.33
C GLU A 351 -6.84 -29.51 -1.45
N ASP A 352 -7.70 -28.51 -1.66
CA ASP A 352 -7.42 -27.42 -2.59
C ASP A 352 -6.19 -26.59 -2.15
N ILE A 353 -6.01 -26.39 -0.85
CA ILE A 353 -4.82 -25.69 -0.33
C ILE A 353 -3.56 -26.54 -0.51
N ARG A 354 -3.62 -27.85 -0.27
CA ARG A 354 -2.52 -28.80 -0.51
C ARG A 354 -2.11 -28.83 -1.98
N LYS A 355 -3.06 -28.88 -2.91
CA LYS A 355 -2.80 -28.82 -4.37
C LYS A 355 -2.10 -27.53 -4.78
N ASN A 356 -2.37 -26.42 -4.09
CA ASN A 356 -1.71 -25.13 -4.28
C ASN A 356 -0.44 -24.97 -3.43
N GLU A 357 0.15 -26.06 -2.95
CA GLU A 357 1.41 -26.08 -2.19
C GLU A 357 1.42 -25.13 -0.99
N TYR A 358 0.27 -24.97 -0.33
CA TYR A 358 0.05 -24.07 0.80
C TYR A 358 0.29 -22.58 0.49
N VAL A 359 0.21 -22.16 -0.77
CA VAL A 359 0.25 -20.75 -1.17
C VAL A 359 -1.11 -20.10 -0.90
N LEU A 360 -1.17 -19.14 0.02
CA LEU A 360 -2.41 -18.56 0.52
C LEU A 360 -2.83 -17.26 -0.18
N ALA A 361 -2.28 -16.98 -1.37
CA ALA A 361 -2.71 -15.83 -2.17
C ALA A 361 -4.12 -16.07 -2.73
N ALA A 362 -5.06 -15.18 -2.43
CA ALA A 362 -6.48 -15.35 -2.76
C ALA A 362 -6.74 -15.61 -4.26
N GLY A 363 -5.91 -15.03 -5.15
CA GLY A 363 -6.00 -15.23 -6.61
C GLY A 363 -5.72 -16.66 -7.10
N ARG A 364 -5.20 -17.56 -6.25
CA ARG A 364 -5.09 -19.00 -6.56
C ARG A 364 -6.42 -19.74 -6.40
N TYR A 365 -7.34 -19.18 -5.62
CA TYR A 365 -8.58 -19.83 -5.24
C TYR A 365 -9.78 -19.16 -5.90
N ILE A 366 -9.78 -17.83 -5.94
CA ILE A 366 -10.87 -17.02 -6.49
C ILE A 366 -10.73 -16.93 -8.01
N GLU A 367 -11.76 -17.35 -8.73
CA GLU A 367 -11.85 -17.15 -10.17
C GLU A 367 -11.99 -15.66 -10.48
N THR A 368 -10.99 -15.09 -11.15
CA THR A 368 -11.05 -13.72 -11.63
C THR A 368 -12.16 -13.57 -12.67
N LYS A 369 -12.96 -12.51 -12.52
CA LYS A 369 -13.80 -12.02 -13.62
C LYS A 369 -12.83 -11.48 -14.66
N GLU A 370 -12.68 -12.16 -15.80
CA GLU A 370 -12.09 -11.50 -16.96
C GLU A 370 -12.99 -10.28 -17.25
N GLN A 371 -12.51 -9.08 -16.91
CA GLN A 371 -13.06 -7.89 -17.53
C GLN A 371 -12.65 -8.01 -18.99
N GLU A 372 -13.60 -8.38 -19.85
CA GLU A 372 -13.55 -8.00 -21.25
C GLU A 372 -13.43 -6.47 -21.26
N THR A 373 -12.20 -5.99 -21.25
CA THR A 373 -11.92 -4.66 -21.78
C THR A 373 -12.44 -4.74 -23.20
N GLU A 374 -13.36 -3.86 -23.60
CA GLU A 374 -13.73 -3.71 -25.00
C GLU A 374 -12.46 -3.34 -25.76
N ARG A 375 -11.75 -4.38 -26.24
CA ARG A 375 -10.54 -4.22 -27.01
C ARG A 375 -10.99 -3.78 -28.39
N ARG A 376 -10.59 -2.57 -28.78
CA ARG A 376 -10.76 -2.16 -30.16
C ARG A 376 -10.05 -3.18 -31.06
N PRO A 377 -10.67 -3.64 -32.15
CA PRO A 377 -10.04 -4.59 -33.06
C PRO A 377 -8.68 -4.08 -33.51
N TYR A 378 -7.68 -4.96 -33.59
CA TYR A 378 -6.33 -4.63 -34.07
C TYR A 378 -6.37 -3.84 -35.38
N LYS A 379 -7.27 -4.24 -36.29
CA LYS A 379 -7.52 -3.58 -37.57
C LYS A 379 -7.82 -2.08 -37.42
N ASP A 380 -8.63 -1.70 -36.44
CA ASP A 380 -9.06 -0.31 -36.27
C ASP A 380 -7.93 0.55 -35.71
N ILE A 381 -7.16 0.02 -34.75
CA ILE A 381 -5.98 0.69 -34.18
C ILE A 381 -4.91 0.89 -35.28
N VAL A 382 -4.67 -0.13 -36.10
CA VAL A 382 -3.72 -0.07 -37.23
C VAL A 382 -4.19 0.90 -38.32
N ASN A 383 -5.50 0.97 -38.58
CA ASN A 383 -6.06 1.95 -39.53
C ASN A 383 -5.86 3.39 -39.05
N ASP A 384 -6.07 3.67 -37.77
CA ASP A 384 -5.83 4.99 -37.19
C ASP A 384 -4.34 5.35 -37.20
N LEU A 385 -3.47 4.39 -36.88
CA LEU A 385 -2.01 4.57 -36.99
C LEU A 385 -1.61 4.94 -38.43
N ASN A 386 -2.11 4.19 -39.42
CA ASN A 386 -1.88 4.49 -40.83
C ASN A 386 -2.46 5.85 -41.24
N ARG A 387 -3.61 6.26 -40.69
CA ARG A 387 -4.17 7.60 -40.93
C ARG A 387 -3.22 8.69 -40.44
N VAL A 388 -2.67 8.56 -39.23
CA VAL A 388 -1.71 9.52 -38.66
C VAL A 388 -0.45 9.58 -39.52
N ILE A 389 0.09 8.42 -39.92
CA ILE A 389 1.28 8.36 -40.80
C ILE A 389 1.00 9.01 -42.17
N LYS A 390 -0.17 8.75 -42.78
CA LYS A 390 -0.60 9.42 -44.02
C LYS A 390 -0.63 10.92 -43.86
N GLN A 391 -1.30 11.42 -42.83
CA GLN A 391 -1.42 12.86 -42.56
C GLN A 391 -0.04 13.51 -42.37
N ARG A 392 0.86 12.84 -41.63
CA ARG A 392 2.24 13.26 -41.48
C ARG A 392 2.98 13.33 -42.82
N ASN A 393 2.76 12.35 -43.69
CA ASN A 393 3.39 12.27 -45.01
C ASN A 393 2.82 13.27 -46.04
N LEU A 394 1.61 13.81 -45.84
CA LEU A 394 1.01 14.79 -46.77
C LEU A 394 1.84 16.07 -46.89
N CYS A 395 2.58 16.45 -45.84
CA CYS A 395 3.41 17.64 -45.82
C CYS A 395 4.88 17.28 -45.61
N LYS A 396 5.53 16.83 -46.69
CA LYS A 396 6.95 16.47 -46.68
C LYS A 396 7.86 17.71 -46.69
N LEU A 397 8.67 17.85 -45.65
CA LEU A 397 9.72 18.86 -45.57
C LEU A 397 10.99 18.36 -46.26
N THR A 398 11.48 19.08 -47.27
CA THR A 398 12.84 18.85 -47.81
C THR A 398 13.68 20.06 -47.49
N ILE A 399 14.76 19.92 -46.73
CA ILE A 399 15.53 21.06 -46.25
C ILE A 399 17.03 20.81 -46.37
N ASN A 400 17.79 21.89 -46.62
CA ASN A 400 19.24 21.83 -46.57
C ASN A 400 19.72 21.58 -45.12
N GLU A 401 20.73 20.71 -44.96
CA GLU A 401 21.22 20.31 -43.64
C GLU A 401 21.72 21.47 -42.77
N SER A 402 22.42 22.45 -43.35
CA SER A 402 22.91 23.61 -42.60
C SER A 402 21.76 24.50 -42.11
N LEU A 403 20.75 24.68 -42.95
CA LEU A 403 19.56 25.46 -42.59
C LEU A 403 18.74 24.76 -41.50
N ALA A 404 18.56 23.45 -41.62
CA ALA A 404 17.86 22.63 -40.64
C ALA A 404 18.50 22.76 -39.24
N LYS A 405 19.83 22.66 -39.15
CA LYS A 405 20.56 22.84 -37.89
C LYS A 405 20.38 24.25 -37.31
N ASN A 406 20.41 25.29 -38.15
CA ASN A 406 20.24 26.68 -37.70
C ASN A 406 18.85 26.95 -37.11
N ILE A 407 17.80 26.27 -37.57
CA ILE A 407 16.43 26.42 -37.05
C ILE A 407 16.09 25.37 -35.97
N GLY A 408 17.09 24.66 -35.44
CA GLY A 408 16.93 23.73 -34.32
C GLY A 408 16.38 22.35 -34.68
N ILE A 409 16.42 21.95 -35.97
CA ILE A 409 16.09 20.58 -36.37
C ILE A 409 17.29 19.67 -36.10
N ASP A 410 17.09 18.62 -35.31
CA ASP A 410 18.10 17.59 -35.06
C ASP A 410 18.21 16.64 -36.28
N VAL A 411 19.08 17.03 -37.21
CA VAL A 411 19.31 16.30 -38.46
C VAL A 411 19.76 14.86 -38.23
N GLU A 412 20.53 14.60 -37.17
CA GLU A 412 21.07 13.26 -36.89
C GLU A 412 19.97 12.31 -36.38
N LEU A 413 19.11 12.81 -35.49
CA LEU A 413 17.95 12.08 -35.00
C LEU A 413 17.05 11.61 -36.17
N PHE A 414 16.61 12.52 -37.03
CA PHE A 414 15.72 12.18 -38.15
C PHE A 414 16.35 11.27 -39.21
N LYS A 415 17.67 11.38 -39.43
CA LYS A 415 18.40 10.42 -40.30
C LYS A 415 18.39 9.02 -39.69
N SER A 416 18.66 8.91 -38.39
CA SER A 416 18.64 7.62 -37.68
C SER A 416 17.25 6.98 -37.66
N GLU A 417 16.18 7.77 -37.49
CA GLU A 417 14.78 7.30 -37.56
C GLU A 417 14.46 6.74 -38.95
N LYS A 418 14.92 7.40 -40.02
CA LYS A 418 14.69 6.95 -41.39
C LYS A 418 15.40 5.64 -41.71
N GLU A 419 16.60 5.44 -41.18
CA GLU A 419 17.36 4.19 -41.32
C GLU A 419 16.69 3.05 -40.54
N LYS A 420 16.29 3.29 -39.29
CA LYS A 420 15.59 2.32 -38.44
C LYS A 420 14.16 2.01 -38.89
N SER A 421 13.51 2.95 -39.58
CA SER A 421 12.12 2.80 -40.04
C SER A 421 11.91 1.57 -40.93
N LYS A 422 12.90 1.17 -41.73
CA LYS A 422 12.75 0.00 -42.61
C LYS A 422 12.66 -1.30 -41.80
N GLU A 423 13.58 -1.50 -40.85
CA GLU A 423 13.62 -2.66 -39.98
C GLU A 423 12.40 -2.72 -39.03
N ILE A 424 12.00 -1.55 -38.49
CA ILE A 424 10.80 -1.43 -37.66
C ILE A 424 9.55 -1.82 -38.46
N VAL A 425 9.38 -1.30 -39.68
CA VAL A 425 8.22 -1.62 -40.53
C VAL A 425 8.21 -3.10 -40.91
N ASP A 426 9.37 -3.70 -41.23
CA ASP A 426 9.46 -5.11 -41.59
C ASP A 426 9.15 -6.04 -40.40
N ASN A 427 9.62 -5.71 -39.20
CA ASN A 427 9.29 -6.44 -37.97
C ASN A 427 7.80 -6.29 -37.61
N PHE A 428 7.24 -5.10 -37.76
CA PHE A 428 5.82 -4.87 -37.49
C PHE A 428 4.92 -5.56 -38.50
N LYS A 429 5.33 -5.64 -39.77
CA LYS A 429 4.61 -6.43 -40.80
C LYS A 429 4.56 -7.90 -40.45
N LYS A 430 5.64 -8.48 -39.92
CA LYS A 430 5.65 -9.88 -39.44
C LYS A 430 4.66 -10.06 -38.30
N MET A 431 4.64 -9.13 -37.35
CA MET A 431 3.66 -9.12 -36.24
C MET A 431 2.21 -8.98 -36.72
N LEU A 432 1.91 -8.09 -37.68
CA LEU A 432 0.54 -7.95 -38.20
C LEU A 432 0.06 -9.21 -38.92
N LYS A 433 0.96 -9.90 -39.63
CA LYS A 433 0.66 -11.18 -40.28
C LYS A 433 0.37 -12.30 -39.27
N SER A 434 1.11 -12.38 -38.17
CA SER A 434 0.82 -13.37 -37.12
C SER A 434 -0.53 -13.12 -36.43
N LEU A 435 -1.03 -11.88 -36.49
CA LEU A 435 -2.37 -11.49 -36.01
C LEU A 435 -3.50 -11.68 -37.06
N GLY A 436 -3.20 -12.21 -38.25
CA GLY A 436 -4.19 -12.42 -39.32
C GLY A 436 -4.65 -11.14 -40.03
N LEU A 437 -3.93 -10.03 -39.88
CA LEU A 437 -4.22 -8.77 -40.54
C LEU A 437 -3.51 -8.65 -41.88
N THR A 438 -4.23 -8.14 -42.89
CA THR A 438 -3.71 -7.91 -44.26
C THR A 438 -3.28 -6.47 -44.52
N GLN A 439 -3.43 -5.56 -43.55
CA GLN A 439 -3.01 -4.18 -43.71
C GLN A 439 -1.49 -4.04 -43.58
N ASP A 440 -0.86 -3.37 -44.53
CA ASP A 440 0.53 -2.94 -44.42
C ASP A 440 0.62 -1.64 -43.61
N ILE A 441 1.67 -1.50 -42.80
CA ILE A 441 2.02 -0.22 -42.18
C ILE A 441 2.73 0.67 -43.20
N GLU A 442 2.31 1.92 -43.22
CA GLU A 442 2.93 2.92 -44.07
C GLU A 442 4.31 3.34 -43.56
N LYS A 443 5.23 3.55 -44.51
CA LYS A 443 6.54 4.09 -44.20
C LYS A 443 6.44 5.58 -43.93
N SER A 444 7.12 6.02 -42.88
CA SER A 444 7.28 7.44 -42.59
C SER A 444 8.21 8.11 -43.61
N ASP A 445 7.75 9.16 -44.31
CA ASP A 445 8.53 9.90 -45.32
C ASP A 445 8.19 11.41 -45.32
N TYR A 446 8.03 11.99 -44.14
CA TYR A 446 7.66 13.39 -43.97
C TYR A 446 8.85 14.36 -43.95
N ILE A 447 10.09 13.87 -43.94
CA ILE A 447 11.28 14.71 -43.99
C ILE A 447 12.41 14.10 -44.82
N SER A 448 13.11 14.95 -45.57
CA SER A 448 14.35 14.61 -46.26
C SER A 448 15.36 15.75 -46.21
N PHE A 449 16.64 15.37 -46.20
CA PHE A 449 17.75 16.30 -46.21
C PHE A 449 18.45 16.27 -47.57
N SER A 450 18.60 17.44 -48.19
CA SER A 450 19.27 17.56 -49.50
C SER A 450 20.66 18.16 -49.34
N LYS A 451 21.62 17.64 -50.11
CA LYS A 451 22.97 18.21 -50.30
C LYS A 451 22.98 19.27 -51.41
N ASN A 452 21.94 19.32 -52.24
CA ASN A 452 21.78 20.33 -53.28
C ASN A 452 21.48 21.68 -52.63
N LYS A 453 22.16 22.73 -53.10
CA LYS A 453 21.69 24.10 -52.84
C LYS A 453 20.36 24.29 -53.59
N ASN A 454 19.35 24.84 -52.92
CA ASN A 454 18.04 25.25 -53.46
C ASN A 454 16.95 24.18 -53.65
N GLU A 455 16.98 23.06 -52.92
CA GLU A 455 15.87 22.10 -52.93
C GLU A 455 14.97 22.24 -51.70
N PHE A 456 14.13 23.28 -51.77
CA PHE A 456 12.91 23.55 -50.97
C PHE A 456 12.24 24.72 -51.68
N LYS A 457 11.06 24.56 -52.33
CA LYS A 457 10.49 25.69 -53.10
C LYS A 457 9.50 26.51 -52.28
N PHE A 458 10.07 27.26 -51.33
CA PHE A 458 9.74 28.67 -51.12
C PHE A 458 11.08 29.42 -51.06
N GLU A 459 11.28 30.39 -51.96
CA GLU A 459 12.59 31.02 -52.15
C GLU A 459 12.81 32.16 -51.15
N ASN A 460 13.82 31.99 -50.30
CA ASN A 460 14.32 33.04 -49.41
C ASN A 460 15.52 33.72 -50.08
N ASN A 461 15.36 34.99 -50.47
CA ASN A 461 16.36 35.72 -51.27
C ASN A 461 17.53 36.31 -50.44
N SER A 462 17.59 36.05 -49.13
CA SER A 462 18.71 36.48 -48.26
C SER A 462 19.59 35.29 -47.87
N LYS A 463 20.91 35.51 -47.85
CA LYS A 463 21.91 34.54 -47.41
C LYS A 463 22.10 34.52 -45.89
N GLU A 464 21.59 35.53 -45.20
CA GLU A 464 21.81 35.77 -43.77
C GLU A 464 20.50 35.76 -42.97
N ASP A 465 19.41 36.25 -43.57
CA ASP A 465 18.10 36.37 -42.92
C ASP A 465 17.10 35.37 -43.48
N ILE A 466 16.31 34.73 -42.62
CA ILE A 466 15.19 33.88 -43.04
C ILE A 466 13.91 34.71 -42.98
N SER A 467 13.14 34.74 -44.07
CA SER A 467 11.84 35.43 -44.08
C SER A 467 10.93 34.96 -42.94
N HIS A 468 10.36 35.89 -42.19
CA HIS A 468 9.47 35.58 -41.06
C HIS A 468 8.28 34.70 -41.44
N ILE A 469 7.75 34.82 -42.66
CA ILE A 469 6.66 33.95 -43.13
C ILE A 469 7.11 32.49 -43.21
N LEU A 470 8.37 32.23 -43.58
CA LEU A 470 8.94 30.89 -43.60
C LEU A 470 9.14 30.37 -42.18
N MET A 471 9.55 31.23 -41.23
CA MET A 471 9.62 30.85 -39.82
C MET A 471 8.26 30.47 -39.25
N ILE A 472 7.20 31.22 -39.58
CA ILE A 472 5.82 30.93 -39.15
C ILE A 472 5.34 29.59 -39.74
N ILE A 473 5.54 29.37 -41.04
CA ILE A 473 5.19 28.09 -41.69
C ILE A 473 5.94 26.94 -41.03
N MET A 474 7.23 27.11 -40.72
CA MET A 474 8.04 26.10 -40.05
C MET A 474 7.57 25.83 -38.61
N GLN A 475 7.22 26.86 -37.83
CA GLN A 475 6.69 26.70 -36.47
C GLN A 475 5.35 25.95 -36.46
N HIS A 476 4.45 26.26 -37.39
CA HIS A 476 3.19 25.54 -37.54
C HIS A 476 3.40 24.10 -38.02
N TRP A 477 4.32 23.88 -38.95
CA TRP A 477 4.70 22.54 -39.37
C TRP A 477 5.26 21.73 -38.19
N GLN A 478 6.20 22.28 -37.42
CA GLN A 478 6.75 21.62 -36.21
C GLN A 478 5.66 21.28 -35.20
N SER A 479 4.74 22.21 -34.94
CA SER A 479 3.62 22.00 -34.01
C SER A 479 2.69 20.88 -34.48
N MET A 480 2.42 20.82 -35.78
CA MET A 480 1.59 19.78 -36.38
C MET A 480 2.28 18.41 -36.32
N ILE A 481 3.58 18.34 -36.62
CA ILE A 481 4.37 17.10 -36.48
C ILE A 481 4.40 16.63 -35.02
N TYR A 482 4.57 17.54 -34.07
CA TYR A 482 4.53 17.22 -32.64
C TYR A 482 3.18 16.63 -32.23
N PHE A 483 2.08 17.26 -32.66
CA PHE A 483 0.73 16.74 -32.42
C PHE A 483 0.53 15.33 -32.99
N LEU A 484 0.93 15.11 -34.25
CA LEU A 484 0.81 13.81 -34.91
C LEU A 484 1.68 12.73 -34.22
N ASN A 485 2.86 13.10 -33.70
CA ASN A 485 3.71 12.17 -32.93
C ASN A 485 3.06 11.80 -31.58
N LEU A 486 2.37 12.73 -30.91
CA LEU A 486 1.61 12.41 -29.70
C LEU A 486 0.45 11.44 -29.99
N GLU A 487 -0.26 11.64 -31.10
CA GLU A 487 -1.31 10.71 -31.53
C GLU A 487 -0.75 9.33 -31.89
N GLU A 488 0.36 9.26 -32.63
CA GLU A 488 1.03 8.00 -32.96
C GLU A 488 1.43 7.24 -31.68
N ASN A 489 2.07 7.92 -30.72
CA ASN A 489 2.45 7.31 -29.43
C ASN A 489 1.25 6.78 -28.64
N ARG A 490 0.11 7.49 -28.69
CA ARG A 490 -1.12 7.04 -28.05
C ARG A 490 -1.61 5.74 -28.69
N TYR A 491 -1.70 5.65 -30.01
CA TYR A 491 -2.15 4.44 -30.70
C TYR A 491 -1.14 3.29 -30.56
N LEU A 492 0.17 3.56 -30.50
CA LEU A 492 1.19 2.54 -30.22
C LEU A 492 1.07 1.98 -28.79
N THR A 493 0.77 2.83 -27.81
CA THR A 493 0.52 2.42 -26.43
C THR A 493 -0.75 1.57 -26.34
N GLU A 494 -1.83 2.02 -26.98
CA GLU A 494 -3.09 1.27 -27.07
C GLU A 494 -2.88 -0.10 -27.73
N LEU A 495 -2.14 -0.16 -28.84
CA LEU A 495 -1.83 -1.42 -29.51
C LEU A 495 -1.01 -2.35 -28.61
N ARG A 496 0.00 -1.83 -27.90
CA ARG A 496 0.81 -2.60 -26.95
C ARG A 496 -0.07 -3.22 -25.86
N ASP A 497 -0.97 -2.43 -25.29
CA ASP A 497 -1.80 -2.88 -24.17
C ASP A 497 -2.84 -3.94 -24.61
N VAL A 498 -3.32 -3.85 -25.86
CA VAL A 498 -4.19 -4.88 -26.47
C VAL A 498 -3.41 -6.15 -26.83
N LEU A 499 -2.15 -6.03 -27.29
CA LEU A 499 -1.29 -7.15 -27.70
C LEU A 499 -0.69 -7.95 -26.54
N LEU A 500 -0.34 -7.28 -25.43
CA LEU A 500 0.38 -7.88 -24.30
C LEU A 500 -0.28 -9.17 -23.77
N PRO A 501 -1.60 -9.22 -23.52
CA PRO A 501 -2.25 -10.45 -23.06
C PRO A 501 -2.20 -11.60 -24.09
N ASP A 502 -2.26 -11.28 -25.38
CA ASP A 502 -2.28 -12.27 -26.46
C ASP A 502 -0.87 -12.85 -26.71
N LEU A 503 0.17 -12.03 -26.53
CA LEU A 503 1.58 -12.47 -26.48
C LEU A 503 1.85 -13.34 -25.24
N MET A 504 1.39 -12.92 -24.06
CA MET A 504 1.61 -13.65 -22.80
C MET A 504 0.84 -14.98 -22.74
N SER A 505 -0.27 -15.10 -23.47
CA SER A 505 -1.06 -16.34 -23.57
C SER A 505 -0.57 -17.28 -24.67
N GLY A 506 0.44 -16.90 -25.45
CA GLY A 506 0.96 -17.71 -26.56
C GLY A 506 0.00 -17.81 -27.76
N LYS A 507 -1.07 -17.00 -27.81
CA LYS A 507 -1.97 -16.92 -28.97
C LYS A 507 -1.29 -16.30 -30.19
N VAL A 508 -0.25 -15.49 -29.96
CA VAL A 508 0.53 -14.80 -30.99
C VAL A 508 1.99 -15.23 -30.85
N ASP A 509 2.43 -16.09 -31.76
CA ASP A 509 3.80 -16.57 -31.82
C ASP A 509 4.57 -15.77 -32.87
N LEU A 510 5.56 -14.99 -32.42
CA LEU A 510 6.43 -14.17 -33.28
C LEU A 510 7.61 -14.97 -33.84
N GLU A 511 7.89 -16.17 -33.32
CA GLU A 511 9.01 -17.00 -33.77
C GLU A 511 8.64 -17.88 -34.97
N ASN A 512 7.34 -18.10 -35.23
CA ASN A 512 6.84 -19.01 -36.28
C ASN A 512 6.33 -18.34 -37.56
N THR A 513 6.55 -17.05 -37.79
CA THR A 513 6.24 -16.45 -39.11
C THR A 513 7.30 -16.84 -40.14
N ASN A 514 7.13 -18.01 -40.75
CA ASN A 514 7.81 -18.40 -41.99
C ASN A 514 7.39 -17.47 -43.14
N ILE A 515 8.19 -16.43 -43.39
CA ILE A 515 8.47 -15.85 -44.72
C ILE A 515 9.95 -15.51 -44.80
#